data_AF-A0AA40KK38-F1
#
_entry.id   AF-A0AA40KK38-F1
#
_cell.length_a   1.000
_cell.length_b   1.000
_cell.length_c   1.000
_cell.angle_alpha   90.00
_cell.angle_beta   90.00
_cell.angle_gamma   90.00
#
_symmetry.space_group_name_H-M   'P 1'
#
loop_
_entity.id
_entity.type
_entity.pdbx_description
1 polymer ?
#
loop_
_entity_poly.entity_id
_entity_poly.type
_entity_poly.pdbx_seq_one_letter_code
_entity_poly.pdbx_strand_id
1 'polypeptide(L)'
;MSDREEEFRAYREDARIPCRYGTKCYQKNAAHHEKYKHPPTKGTRNRKAPRHKAMNQKKKKEDDIRPSNDSPQKKKQKTNDEITDLHCNMHIATCIESSALENDDTACEITAKSENSHDAESAENSVDLITIASLLQNGGIDVKNGKILTATAREIIPYLFLLEMPEDFFHLYEFCENIRKGDPLNALKDLNLQLIGPYDVFREEFINGKVENKEALLRHWRYYYDPPEFQTVIRENGKDGLHFGYWRDDASKKPVFAAKNKAAVNCIIEPVAENIFGTLDVYFEERLKLVTPFEKIRVAQLHQRLKTFASSKKITIEKQTASMQAREKQTVTRTFHRAGIVVPYNKKTQLGYRDLAVTDSELQKLLKQIENAPTSRAEKTLTSKLEEVIRLATIAADECDFGTILELGHDLFSSGVTFVESKALNLLSLAYNLLQRPQFFEILKSHLKDRRKSLDLSVVRFG
;
A
#
# COMPACT_ATOMS: atom_id res chain seq x y z
N MET A 1 -44.06 -9.07 -36.04
CA MET A 1 -43.64 -9.13 -34.63
C MET A 1 -42.55 -8.09 -34.46
N SER A 2 -42.52 -7.34 -33.36
CA SER A 2 -41.46 -6.32 -33.18
C SER A 2 -40.13 -7.02 -32.87
N ASP A 3 -38.99 -6.49 -33.34
CA ASP A 3 -37.63 -7.01 -33.05
C ASP A 3 -37.42 -7.33 -31.56
N ARG A 4 -38.12 -6.60 -30.68
CA ARG A 4 -38.09 -6.75 -29.24
C ARG A 4 -38.78 -8.02 -28.73
N GLU A 5 -39.88 -8.42 -29.37
CA GLU A 5 -40.58 -9.65 -29.02
C GLU A 5 -39.74 -10.88 -29.38
N GLU A 6 -38.95 -10.77 -30.45
CA GLU A 6 -37.99 -11.80 -30.86
C GLU A 6 -36.81 -11.89 -29.89
N GLU A 7 -36.23 -10.75 -29.46
CA GLU A 7 -35.16 -10.74 -28.45
C GLU A 7 -35.60 -11.32 -27.11
N PHE A 8 -36.83 -11.01 -26.66
CA PHE A 8 -37.38 -11.58 -25.43
C PHE A 8 -37.75 -13.05 -25.57
N ARG A 9 -38.16 -13.50 -26.76
CA ARG A 9 -38.39 -14.92 -27.05
C ARG A 9 -37.08 -15.70 -27.00
N ALA A 10 -36.03 -15.20 -27.66
CA ALA A 10 -34.69 -15.77 -27.62
C ALA A 10 -34.15 -15.86 -26.18
N TYR A 11 -34.38 -14.84 -25.35
CA TYR A 11 -34.00 -14.89 -23.93
C TYR A 11 -34.74 -15.98 -23.13
N ARG A 12 -36.04 -16.21 -23.41
CA ARG A 12 -36.81 -17.27 -22.75
C ARG A 12 -36.36 -18.66 -23.16
N GLU A 13 -36.03 -18.83 -24.44
CA GLU A 13 -35.59 -20.10 -25.03
C GLU A 13 -34.11 -20.44 -24.74
N ASP A 14 -33.33 -19.46 -24.29
CA ASP A 14 -31.93 -19.65 -23.90
C ASP A 14 -31.79 -20.55 -22.67
N ALA A 15 -31.05 -21.66 -22.81
CA ALA A 15 -30.86 -22.67 -21.77
C ALA A 15 -29.91 -22.23 -20.63
N ARG A 16 -29.21 -21.11 -20.77
CA ARG A 16 -28.31 -20.57 -19.73
C ARG A 16 -29.08 -20.09 -18.50
N ILE A 17 -28.41 -20.05 -17.35
CA ILE A 17 -29.03 -19.68 -16.07
C ILE A 17 -29.33 -18.17 -16.07
N PRO A 18 -30.52 -17.69 -15.69
CA PRO A 18 -30.78 -16.26 -15.57
C PRO A 18 -29.80 -15.59 -14.60
N CYS A 19 -29.08 -14.56 -15.05
CA CYS A 19 -28.21 -13.77 -14.18
C CYS A 19 -29.04 -13.07 -13.10
N ARG A 20 -28.64 -13.20 -11.83
CA ARG A 20 -29.29 -12.54 -10.67
C ARG A 20 -29.36 -11.02 -10.82
N TYR A 21 -28.39 -10.41 -11.52
CA TYR A 21 -28.30 -8.95 -11.71
C TYR A 21 -28.95 -8.45 -13.00
N GLY A 22 -29.39 -9.35 -13.89
CA GLY A 22 -30.13 -9.04 -15.11
C GLY A 22 -29.50 -7.91 -15.94
N THR A 23 -30.29 -6.92 -16.34
CA THR A 23 -29.81 -5.79 -17.16
C THR A 23 -28.80 -4.87 -16.45
N LYS A 24 -28.61 -5.03 -15.13
CA LYS A 24 -27.64 -4.26 -14.32
C LYS A 24 -26.35 -5.04 -14.07
N CYS A 25 -26.21 -6.24 -14.65
CA CYS A 25 -24.96 -6.98 -14.57
C CYS A 25 -23.86 -6.20 -15.31
N TYR A 26 -22.77 -5.90 -14.61
CA TYR A 26 -21.63 -5.16 -15.15
C TYR A 26 -20.50 -6.09 -15.63
N GLN A 27 -20.65 -7.41 -15.47
CA GLN A 27 -19.65 -8.39 -15.87
C GLN A 27 -19.63 -8.58 -17.39
N LYS A 28 -18.42 -8.46 -17.96
CA LYS A 28 -18.20 -8.51 -19.42
C LYS A 28 -17.38 -9.74 -19.88
N ASN A 29 -16.95 -10.62 -18.98
CA ASN A 29 -16.11 -11.76 -19.35
C ASN A 29 -16.91 -12.86 -20.10
N ALA A 30 -16.24 -13.59 -20.98
CA ALA A 30 -16.89 -14.59 -21.84
C ALA A 30 -17.49 -15.76 -21.03
N ALA A 31 -16.79 -16.23 -20.00
CA ALA A 31 -17.24 -17.35 -19.17
C ALA A 31 -18.56 -17.06 -18.44
N HIS A 32 -18.76 -15.83 -17.93
CA HIS A 32 -20.04 -15.43 -17.34
C HIS A 32 -21.15 -15.44 -18.37
N HIS A 33 -20.90 -14.90 -19.56
CA HIS A 33 -21.91 -14.88 -20.63
C HIS A 33 -22.16 -16.27 -21.22
N GLU A 34 -21.24 -17.23 -21.09
CA GLU A 34 -21.50 -18.63 -21.43
C GLU A 34 -22.42 -19.32 -20.41
N LYS A 35 -22.29 -19.00 -19.12
CA LYS A 35 -23.06 -19.64 -18.05
C LYS A 35 -24.39 -18.95 -17.74
N TYR A 36 -24.45 -17.63 -17.87
CA TYR A 36 -25.58 -16.80 -17.47
C TYR A 36 -26.18 -15.97 -18.61
N LYS A 37 -27.52 -15.94 -18.69
CA LYS A 37 -28.27 -15.11 -19.64
C LYS A 37 -28.74 -13.80 -19.00
N HIS A 38 -28.78 -12.74 -19.81
CA HIS A 38 -29.21 -11.40 -19.41
C HIS A 38 -30.42 -10.95 -20.23
N PRO A 39 -31.43 -10.28 -19.63
CA PRO A 39 -32.56 -9.76 -20.37
C PRO A 39 -32.13 -8.67 -21.36
N PRO A 40 -32.86 -8.48 -22.49
CA PRO A 40 -32.60 -7.39 -23.42
C PRO A 40 -32.68 -6.01 -22.73
N THR A 41 -31.65 -5.18 -22.86
CA THR A 41 -31.60 -3.84 -22.25
C THR A 41 -32.55 -2.88 -22.96
N LYS A 42 -33.26 -2.04 -22.20
CA LYS A 42 -34.17 -1.03 -22.76
C LYS A 42 -33.35 0.12 -23.40
N GLY A 43 -33.00 -0.03 -24.68
CA GLY A 43 -32.73 1.10 -25.58
C GLY A 43 -31.32 1.70 -25.55
N THR A 44 -30.47 1.19 -26.45
CA THR A 44 -29.60 2.02 -27.31
C THR A 44 -29.43 1.25 -28.63
N ARG A 45 -29.91 1.82 -29.73
CA ARG A 45 -29.78 1.24 -31.07
C ARG A 45 -28.31 1.16 -31.45
N ASN A 46 -27.68 0.00 -31.31
CA ASN A 46 -26.39 -0.26 -31.96
C ASN A 46 -26.65 -0.83 -33.36
N ARG A 47 -26.26 -0.03 -34.37
CA ARG A 47 -26.19 -0.45 -35.78
C ARG A 47 -25.34 -1.72 -35.89
N LYS A 48 -25.89 -2.75 -36.52
CA LYS A 48 -25.21 -4.00 -36.86
C LYS A 48 -23.92 -3.70 -37.63
N ALA A 49 -22.76 -4.06 -37.06
CA ALA A 49 -21.52 -4.18 -37.83
C ALA A 49 -21.58 -5.48 -38.67
N PRO A 50 -21.25 -5.46 -39.98
CA PRO A 50 -21.32 -6.66 -40.79
C PRO A 50 -20.15 -7.60 -40.48
N ARG A 51 -20.48 -8.90 -40.39
CA ARG A 51 -19.54 -10.02 -40.32
C ARG A 51 -18.77 -10.14 -41.63
N HIS A 52 -17.45 -9.96 -41.62
CA HIS A 52 -16.61 -10.38 -42.74
C HIS A 52 -16.35 -11.88 -42.67
N LYS A 53 -16.89 -12.61 -43.67
CA LYS A 53 -16.53 -14.00 -43.98
C LYS A 53 -15.14 -14.04 -44.62
N ALA A 54 -14.32 -14.98 -44.18
CA ALA A 54 -13.09 -15.37 -44.83
C ALA A 54 -13.37 -16.06 -46.16
N MET A 55 -12.62 -15.73 -47.20
CA MET A 55 -12.48 -16.59 -48.38
C MET A 55 -11.11 -16.39 -49.04
N ASN A 56 -10.30 -17.46 -49.00
CA ASN A 56 -9.08 -17.64 -49.77
C ASN A 56 -9.40 -17.69 -51.27
N GLN A 57 -8.70 -16.92 -52.11
CA GLN A 57 -8.30 -17.36 -53.45
C GLN A 57 -6.94 -16.78 -53.87
N LYS A 58 -6.06 -17.68 -54.31
CA LYS A 58 -4.76 -17.45 -54.96
C LYS A 58 -4.95 -17.03 -56.42
N LYS A 59 -4.09 -16.13 -56.94
CA LYS A 59 -3.45 -16.27 -58.28
C LYS A 59 -2.22 -15.35 -58.43
N LYS A 60 -1.14 -15.92 -59.00
CA LYS A 60 0.18 -15.37 -59.41
C LYS A 60 0.04 -14.42 -60.63
N LYS A 61 0.95 -13.48 -60.97
CA LYS A 61 2.37 -13.59 -61.44
C LYS A 61 3.02 -12.17 -61.49
N GLU A 62 4.28 -11.98 -61.05
CA GLU A 62 5.59 -11.81 -61.79
C GLU A 62 5.64 -10.58 -62.73
N ASP A 63 6.69 -9.77 -62.89
CA ASP A 63 8.00 -9.48 -62.26
C ASP A 63 8.53 -8.19 -62.93
N ASP A 64 9.29 -7.32 -62.23
CA ASP A 64 10.50 -6.67 -62.78
C ASP A 64 11.30 -5.87 -61.74
N ILE A 65 12.60 -5.73 -62.00
CA ILE A 65 13.74 -5.70 -61.06
C ILE A 65 14.29 -4.27 -60.75
N ARG A 66 14.32 -3.91 -59.45
CA ARG A 66 15.39 -3.27 -58.59
C ARG A 66 16.36 -2.16 -59.11
N PRO A 67 17.12 -1.45 -58.23
CA PRO A 67 16.98 -1.21 -56.78
C PRO A 67 17.14 0.27 -56.36
N SER A 68 16.65 0.66 -55.18
CA SER A 68 17.32 1.69 -54.37
C SER A 68 16.91 1.63 -52.89
N ASN A 69 17.85 2.02 -52.03
CA ASN A 69 17.85 1.94 -50.56
C ASN A 69 16.66 2.63 -49.89
N ASP A 70 16.00 1.95 -48.92
CA ASP A 70 15.85 2.41 -47.53
C ASP A 70 14.87 1.52 -46.72
N SER A 71 15.15 1.40 -45.42
CA SER A 71 14.46 0.52 -44.47
C SER A 71 13.04 1.02 -44.10
N PRO A 72 12.02 0.17 -43.90
CA PRO A 72 10.64 0.65 -43.72
C PRO A 72 10.31 1.03 -42.26
N GLN A 73 9.77 2.24 -42.12
CA GLN A 73 9.19 2.80 -40.91
C GLN A 73 7.84 2.14 -40.52
N LYS A 74 7.68 1.88 -39.21
CA LYS A 74 6.42 1.60 -38.52
C LYS A 74 5.44 2.78 -38.67
N LYS A 75 4.19 2.53 -39.10
CA LYS A 75 3.03 3.43 -38.90
C LYS A 75 2.33 3.05 -37.60
N LYS A 76 2.51 3.84 -36.53
CA LYS A 76 1.66 4.99 -36.09
C LYS A 76 0.26 4.58 -35.63
N GLN A 77 0.15 4.26 -34.33
CA GLN A 77 -1.03 4.57 -33.53
C GLN A 77 -0.90 6.01 -33.01
N LYS A 78 -2.02 6.74 -33.07
CA LYS A 78 -2.15 8.15 -32.74
C LYS A 78 -1.93 8.39 -31.24
N THR A 79 -0.86 9.12 -30.94
CA THR A 79 -0.72 10.00 -29.78
C THR A 79 -1.50 11.29 -30.01
N ASN A 80 -2.03 11.85 -28.93
CA ASN A 80 -2.38 13.25 -28.62
C ASN A 80 -3.18 13.18 -27.28
N ASP A 81 -2.90 13.92 -26.21
CA ASP A 81 -2.09 15.11 -26.04
C ASP A 81 -1.41 15.15 -24.67
N GLU A 82 -0.27 15.85 -24.65
CA GLU A 82 0.57 16.22 -23.52
C GLU A 82 -0.22 17.03 -22.49
N ILE A 83 -0.11 16.67 -21.21
CA ILE A 83 -0.33 17.61 -20.11
C ILE A 83 1.05 18.04 -19.65
N THR A 84 1.35 19.30 -19.94
CA THR A 84 2.53 20.01 -19.47
C THR A 84 2.57 20.10 -17.95
N ASP A 85 3.77 19.93 -17.40
CA ASP A 85 4.14 20.27 -16.04
C ASP A 85 3.66 21.68 -15.68
N LEU A 86 2.78 21.77 -14.68
CA LEU A 86 2.56 23.00 -13.92
C LEU A 86 3.11 22.77 -12.51
N HIS A 87 4.33 23.26 -12.32
CA HIS A 87 4.87 23.62 -11.02
C HIS A 87 3.83 24.48 -10.26
N CYS A 88 3.35 23.99 -9.13
CA CYS A 88 2.76 24.86 -8.12
C CYS A 88 3.85 25.19 -7.10
N ASN A 89 4.62 26.25 -7.37
CA ASN A 89 5.36 26.96 -6.34
C ASN A 89 4.34 27.78 -5.54
N MET A 90 4.02 27.34 -4.32
CA MET A 90 3.46 28.23 -3.31
C MET A 90 4.54 28.51 -2.27
N HIS A 91 5.30 29.57 -2.52
CA HIS A 91 6.04 30.26 -1.47
C HIS A 91 5.01 30.92 -0.54
N ILE A 92 4.87 30.43 0.68
CA ILE A 92 4.45 31.28 1.79
C ILE A 92 5.75 31.78 2.41
N ALA A 93 6.13 33.01 2.04
CA ALA A 93 7.21 33.73 2.68
C ALA A 93 6.75 34.14 4.08
N THR A 94 7.47 33.66 5.09
CA THR A 94 7.48 34.22 6.43
C THR A 94 8.22 35.56 6.36
N CYS A 95 7.53 36.66 6.67
CA CYS A 95 8.18 37.93 7.01
C CYS A 95 7.77 38.27 8.44
N ILE A 96 8.61 37.87 9.40
CA ILE A 96 8.74 38.55 10.69
C ILE A 96 9.99 39.41 10.51
N GLU A 97 9.81 40.71 10.29
CA GLU A 97 10.87 41.69 10.45
C GLU A 97 10.87 42.17 11.90
N SER A 98 12.04 42.03 12.51
CA SER A 98 12.36 42.56 13.83
C SER A 98 12.67 44.05 13.74
N SER A 99 12.02 44.87 14.54
CA SER A 99 12.60 46.12 15.02
C SER A 99 12.29 46.30 16.50
N ALA A 100 13.36 46.62 17.22
CA ALA A 100 13.43 46.78 18.67
C ALA A 100 12.59 47.96 19.17
N LEU A 101 12.14 47.90 20.43
CA LEU A 101 12.47 48.85 21.51
C LEU A 101 11.73 48.46 22.80
N GLU A 102 12.17 49.07 23.89
CA GLU A 102 12.15 48.61 25.28
C GLU A 102 10.86 48.93 26.06
N ASN A 103 10.74 48.24 27.20
CA ASN A 103 10.24 48.71 28.50
C ASN A 103 8.74 49.05 28.72
N ASP A 104 8.21 48.29 29.70
CA ASP A 104 7.56 48.74 30.93
C ASP A 104 6.03 48.84 31.03
N ASP A 105 5.58 48.24 32.14
CA ASP A 105 4.38 48.39 32.95
C ASP A 105 3.16 49.14 32.41
N THR A 106 1.98 48.55 32.58
CA THR A 106 0.90 49.12 33.42
C THR A 106 -0.19 48.07 33.67
N ALA A 107 -0.41 47.80 34.95
CA ALA A 107 -1.54 47.03 35.49
C ALA A 107 -2.88 47.76 35.32
N CYS A 108 -3.99 47.01 35.23
CA CYS A 108 -5.11 47.23 36.15
C CYS A 108 -6.07 46.02 36.16
N GLU A 109 -6.38 45.60 37.38
CA GLU A 109 -7.35 44.60 37.82
C GLU A 109 -8.78 44.98 37.38
N ILE A 110 -9.80 44.11 37.45
CA ILE A 110 -10.65 43.98 38.65
C ILE A 110 -11.57 42.75 38.48
N THR A 111 -11.40 41.78 39.39
CA THR A 111 -12.38 41.02 40.21
C THR A 111 -13.70 40.50 39.58
N ALA A 112 -14.30 39.36 39.92
CA ALA A 112 -14.26 38.53 41.12
C ALA A 112 -14.86 37.13 40.85
N LYS A 113 -14.29 36.09 41.49
CA LYS A 113 -14.89 35.01 42.32
C LYS A 113 -16.36 34.61 42.04
N SER A 114 -16.84 33.37 42.18
CA SER A 114 -16.36 32.04 42.58
C SER A 114 -17.66 31.22 42.75
N GLU A 115 -17.68 29.91 42.43
CA GLU A 115 -18.17 28.82 43.31
C GLU A 115 -18.47 27.51 42.53
N ASN A 116 -17.46 26.65 42.57
CA ASN A 116 -17.42 25.23 42.92
C ASN A 116 -18.37 24.14 42.36
N SER A 117 -17.65 23.05 42.05
CA SER A 117 -17.94 21.61 42.24
C SER A 117 -18.73 20.88 41.15
N HIS A 118 -17.99 20.11 40.35
CA HIS A 118 -18.23 18.67 40.24
C HIS A 118 -16.90 17.98 39.94
N ASP A 119 -16.42 17.25 40.94
CA ASP A 119 -15.40 16.22 40.80
C ASP A 119 -15.87 15.19 39.77
N ALA A 120 -15.04 14.99 38.74
CA ALA A 120 -15.05 13.76 37.97
C ALA A 120 -13.58 13.38 37.79
N GLU A 121 -13.15 12.47 38.66
CA GLU A 121 -11.91 11.72 38.58
C GLU A 121 -11.63 11.35 37.12
N SER A 122 -10.56 11.89 36.56
CA SER A 122 -9.94 11.34 35.38
C SER A 122 -9.38 9.97 35.78
N ALA A 123 -10.18 8.94 35.55
CA ALA A 123 -9.71 7.56 35.58
C ALA A 123 -8.59 7.44 34.54
N GLU A 124 -7.35 7.57 34.98
CA GLU A 124 -6.20 7.01 34.28
C GLU A 124 -6.46 5.51 34.21
N ASN A 125 -6.96 5.04 33.07
CA ASN A 125 -6.90 3.61 32.74
C ASN A 125 -5.41 3.26 32.64
N SER A 126 -4.80 2.87 33.75
CA SER A 126 -3.46 2.30 33.76
C SER A 126 -3.54 0.99 33.00
N VAL A 127 -3.25 1.01 31.70
CA VAL A 127 -3.16 -0.21 30.91
C VAL A 127 -2.00 -1.02 31.47
N ASP A 128 -2.30 -2.16 32.09
CA ASP A 128 -1.29 -3.07 32.60
C ASP A 128 -0.41 -3.54 31.43
N LEU A 129 0.81 -3.02 31.37
CA LEU A 129 1.77 -3.40 30.34
C LEU A 129 2.44 -4.72 30.74
N ILE A 130 2.60 -5.60 29.75
CA ILE A 130 3.31 -6.87 29.88
C ILE A 130 4.67 -6.80 29.21
N THR A 131 5.62 -7.60 29.69
CA THR A 131 6.95 -7.67 29.10
C THR A 131 6.96 -8.58 27.87
N ILE A 132 7.86 -8.30 26.91
CA ILE A 132 8.09 -9.19 25.77
C ILE A 132 8.50 -10.60 26.23
N ALA A 133 9.28 -10.72 27.29
CA ALA A 133 9.63 -12.01 27.90
C ALA A 133 8.40 -12.88 28.20
N SER A 134 7.40 -12.30 28.85
CA SER A 134 6.15 -13.00 29.21
C SER A 134 5.38 -13.46 27.97
N LEU A 135 5.34 -12.62 26.92
CA LEU A 135 4.71 -12.97 25.65
C LEU A 135 5.39 -14.16 24.94
N LEU A 136 6.72 -14.22 24.99
CA LEU A 136 7.51 -15.31 24.39
C LEU A 136 7.36 -16.61 25.17
N GLN A 137 7.37 -16.55 26.51
CA GLN A 137 7.15 -17.71 27.38
C GLN A 137 5.77 -18.34 27.15
N ASN A 138 4.72 -17.53 27.00
CA ASN A 138 3.37 -18.02 26.65
C ASN A 138 3.33 -18.74 25.30
N GLY A 139 4.28 -18.44 24.40
CA GLY A 139 4.48 -19.11 23.12
C GLY A 139 5.41 -20.30 23.15
N GLY A 140 5.93 -20.69 24.32
CA GLY A 140 6.92 -21.75 24.46
C GLY A 140 8.33 -21.39 23.97
N ILE A 141 8.63 -20.10 23.80
CA ILE A 141 9.95 -19.64 23.37
C ILE A 141 10.73 -19.15 24.59
N ASP A 142 11.75 -19.91 24.99
CA ASP A 142 12.65 -19.54 26.09
C ASP A 142 13.80 -18.68 25.57
N VAL A 143 13.79 -17.39 25.94
CA VAL A 143 14.86 -16.45 25.59
C VAL A 143 15.51 -15.96 26.88
N LYS A 144 16.82 -16.21 27.01
CA LYS A 144 17.62 -15.71 28.13
C LYS A 144 17.81 -14.20 27.99
N ASN A 145 17.89 -13.50 29.11
CA ASN A 145 18.21 -12.08 29.13
C ASN A 145 19.54 -11.81 28.42
N GLY A 146 19.55 -10.82 27.52
CA GLY A 146 20.73 -10.39 26.78
C GLY A 146 20.46 -10.20 25.29
N LYS A 147 21.55 -10.01 24.54
CA LYS A 147 21.50 -9.78 23.09
C LYS A 147 20.94 -11.00 22.36
N ILE A 148 19.86 -10.78 21.61
CA ILE A 148 19.24 -11.83 20.79
C ILE A 148 20.13 -12.13 19.58
N LEU A 149 20.47 -13.41 19.40
CA LEU A 149 21.23 -13.88 18.25
C LEU A 149 20.32 -14.02 17.03
N THR A 150 20.90 -13.96 15.82
CA THR A 150 20.18 -14.09 14.55
C THR A 150 19.33 -15.36 14.46
N ALA A 151 19.80 -16.50 15.00
CA ALA A 151 19.05 -17.75 15.00
C ALA A 151 17.74 -17.62 15.80
N THR A 152 17.81 -17.10 17.02
CA THR A 152 16.64 -16.83 17.87
C THR A 152 15.74 -15.75 17.27
N ALA A 153 16.32 -14.72 16.64
CA ALA A 153 15.57 -13.67 15.96
C ALA A 153 14.64 -14.22 14.86
N ARG A 154 15.06 -15.27 14.14
CA ARG A 154 14.25 -15.94 13.11
C ARG A 154 13.01 -16.63 13.68
N GLU A 155 13.04 -17.04 14.94
CA GLU A 155 11.91 -17.69 15.61
C GLU A 155 10.97 -16.67 16.24
N ILE A 156 11.51 -15.63 16.90
CA ILE A 156 10.68 -14.64 17.60
C ILE A 156 9.97 -13.68 16.64
N ILE A 157 10.59 -13.29 15.52
CA ILE A 157 10.02 -12.28 14.63
C ILE A 157 8.68 -12.75 14.04
N PRO A 158 8.57 -13.96 13.45
CA PRO A 158 7.28 -14.47 12.96
C PRO A 158 6.28 -14.66 14.09
N TYR A 159 6.72 -15.07 15.28
CA TYR A 159 5.84 -15.24 16.43
C TYR A 159 5.23 -13.91 16.88
N LEU A 160 5.99 -12.81 16.89
CA LEU A 160 5.56 -11.49 17.37
C LEU A 160 4.87 -10.66 16.28
N PHE A 161 5.35 -10.73 15.03
CA PHE A 161 4.92 -9.86 13.93
C PHE A 161 4.16 -10.58 12.81
N LEU A 162 3.91 -11.89 12.93
CA LEU A 162 3.21 -12.77 11.98
C LEU A 162 3.90 -12.97 10.62
N LEU A 163 5.09 -12.40 10.41
CA LEU A 163 5.77 -12.38 9.11
C LEU A 163 7.25 -12.75 9.25
N GLU A 164 7.72 -13.66 8.39
CA GLU A 164 9.14 -14.03 8.29
C GLU A 164 9.96 -12.96 7.56
N MET A 165 11.18 -12.73 8.03
CA MET A 165 12.13 -11.80 7.40
C MET A 165 13.01 -12.49 6.37
N PRO A 166 13.31 -11.83 5.23
CA PRO A 166 14.22 -12.37 4.23
C PRO A 166 15.68 -12.32 4.69
N GLU A 167 16.58 -13.00 3.98
CA GLU A 167 18.01 -13.08 4.36
C GLU A 167 18.72 -11.71 4.36
N ASP A 168 18.36 -10.83 3.43
CA ASP A 168 18.93 -9.49 3.33
C ASP A 168 18.59 -8.61 4.54
N PHE A 169 17.50 -8.88 5.26
CA PHE A 169 17.22 -8.24 6.55
C PHE A 169 18.31 -8.57 7.58
N PHE A 170 18.63 -9.86 7.76
CA PHE A 170 19.65 -10.27 8.73
C PHE A 170 21.06 -9.84 8.31
N HIS A 171 21.36 -9.86 7.01
CA HIS A 171 22.60 -9.34 6.47
C HIS A 171 22.74 -7.82 6.65
N LEU A 172 21.64 -7.05 6.60
CA LEU A 172 21.71 -5.63 6.88
C LEU A 172 22.04 -5.36 8.35
N TYR A 173 21.47 -6.15 9.27
CA TYR A 173 21.86 -6.07 10.68
C TYR A 173 23.34 -6.37 10.89
N GLU A 174 23.87 -7.45 10.28
CA GLU A 174 25.30 -7.80 10.30
C GLU A 174 26.18 -6.66 9.73
N PHE A 175 25.75 -6.05 8.62
CA PHE A 175 26.42 -4.88 8.05
C PHE A 175 26.46 -3.70 9.04
N CYS A 176 25.35 -3.41 9.69
CA CYS A 176 25.25 -2.36 10.70
C CYS A 176 26.11 -2.66 11.94
N GLU A 177 26.19 -3.91 12.39
CA GLU A 177 27.12 -4.33 13.46
C GLU A 177 28.58 -4.08 13.08
N ASN A 178 28.95 -4.36 11.83
CA ASN A 178 30.30 -4.12 11.31
C ASN A 178 30.64 -2.62 11.20
N ILE A 179 29.63 -1.74 11.19
CA ILE A 179 29.81 -0.29 11.26
C ILE A 179 29.90 0.17 12.72
N ARG A 180 28.97 -0.28 13.57
CA ARG A 180 28.83 0.18 14.95
C ARG A 180 28.34 -0.94 15.87
N LYS A 181 29.29 -1.73 16.39
CA LYS A 181 29.02 -2.93 17.23
C LYS A 181 28.11 -2.67 18.44
N GLY A 182 28.30 -1.54 19.12
CA GLY A 182 27.53 -1.21 20.34
C GLY A 182 26.16 -0.56 20.08
N ASP A 183 25.88 -0.13 18.86
CA ASP A 183 24.60 0.49 18.51
C ASP A 183 24.30 0.29 17.01
N PRO A 184 24.02 -0.97 16.59
CA PRO A 184 23.82 -1.29 15.17
C PRO A 184 22.58 -0.60 14.59
N LEU A 185 21.51 -0.44 15.39
CA LEU A 185 20.25 0.12 14.91
C LEU A 185 20.39 1.59 14.47
N ASN A 186 21.34 2.32 15.06
CA ASN A 186 21.68 3.69 14.68
C ASN A 186 23.02 3.79 13.92
N ALA A 187 23.47 2.71 13.28
CA ALA A 187 24.71 2.70 12.49
C ALA A 187 24.64 3.63 11.26
N LEU A 188 23.43 3.92 10.76
CA LEU A 188 23.19 4.75 9.56
C LEU A 188 22.69 6.16 9.90
N LYS A 189 22.88 6.63 11.15
CA LYS A 189 22.40 7.93 11.62
C LYS A 189 22.95 9.12 10.82
N ASP A 190 24.15 8.99 10.24
CA ASP A 190 24.77 10.03 9.41
C ASP A 190 23.98 10.28 8.11
N LEU A 191 23.06 9.39 7.77
CA LEU A 191 22.11 9.52 6.66
C LEU A 191 20.70 9.83 7.14
N ASN A 192 20.53 10.15 8.43
CA ASN A 192 19.27 10.24 9.12
C ASN A 192 18.45 8.94 9.10
N LEU A 193 19.08 7.78 8.91
CA LEU A 193 18.38 6.49 8.91
C LEU A 193 18.53 5.75 10.25
N GLN A 194 17.46 5.08 10.65
CA GLN A 194 17.43 4.20 11.81
C GLN A 194 16.72 2.89 11.46
N LEU A 195 17.32 1.76 11.85
CA LEU A 195 16.68 0.44 11.79
C LEU A 195 15.67 0.36 12.94
N ILE A 196 14.44 -0.02 12.61
CA ILE A 196 13.28 -0.02 13.51
C ILE A 196 12.40 -1.25 13.24
N GLY A 197 11.30 -1.39 13.99
CA GLY A 197 10.30 -2.42 13.72
C GLY A 197 10.85 -3.79 14.10
N PRO A 198 10.84 -4.77 13.19
CA PRO A 198 11.42 -6.08 13.45
C PRO A 198 12.90 -6.04 13.86
N TYR A 199 13.67 -4.99 13.55
CA TYR A 199 15.05 -4.86 14.04
C TYR A 199 15.14 -4.54 15.54
N ASP A 200 14.07 -4.00 16.14
CA ASP A 200 14.07 -3.69 17.57
C ASP A 200 14.27 -4.94 18.44
N VAL A 201 14.03 -6.15 17.90
CA VAL A 201 14.33 -7.41 18.57
C VAL A 201 15.81 -7.56 18.95
N PHE A 202 16.70 -6.87 18.24
CA PHE A 202 18.14 -6.93 18.49
C PHE A 202 18.64 -5.94 19.55
N ARG A 203 17.75 -5.16 20.17
CA ARG A 203 18.09 -4.31 21.32
C ARG A 203 18.38 -5.18 22.53
N GLU A 204 19.35 -4.77 23.35
CA GLU A 204 19.70 -5.50 24.57
C GLU A 204 18.53 -5.53 25.56
N GLU A 205 17.78 -4.44 25.61
CA GLU A 205 16.61 -4.27 26.47
C GLU A 205 15.29 -4.80 25.87
N PHE A 206 15.31 -5.41 24.68
CA PHE A 206 14.08 -5.79 23.97
C PHE A 206 13.15 -6.71 24.77
N ILE A 207 13.72 -7.74 25.40
CA ILE A 207 12.98 -8.73 26.20
C ILE A 207 12.30 -8.09 27.42
N ASN A 208 12.90 -7.03 27.97
CA ASN A 208 12.36 -6.25 29.08
C ASN A 208 11.41 -5.13 28.63
N GLY A 209 11.32 -4.90 27.32
CA GLY A 209 10.40 -3.96 26.71
C GLY A 209 8.96 -4.26 27.11
N LYS A 210 8.19 -3.21 27.35
CA LYS A 210 6.79 -3.30 27.80
C LYS A 210 5.83 -2.97 26.66
N VAL A 211 4.76 -3.73 26.53
CA VAL A 211 3.72 -3.56 25.51
C VAL A 211 2.35 -3.87 26.10
N GLU A 212 1.28 -3.32 25.52
CA GLU A 212 -0.09 -3.55 25.98
C GLU A 212 -0.51 -5.01 25.86
N ASN A 213 -0.20 -5.66 24.73
CA ASN A 213 -0.51 -7.04 24.43
C ASN A 213 0.25 -7.47 23.15
N LYS A 214 0.13 -8.75 22.77
CA LYS A 214 0.76 -9.28 21.54
C LYS A 214 0.23 -8.61 20.27
N GLU A 215 -1.08 -8.39 20.18
CA GLU A 215 -1.73 -7.76 19.02
C GLU A 215 -1.13 -6.38 18.73
N ALA A 216 -0.81 -5.60 19.77
CA ALA A 216 -0.16 -4.30 19.66
C ALA A 216 1.15 -4.31 18.87
N LEU A 217 1.91 -5.41 18.86
CA LEU A 217 3.16 -5.49 18.10
C LEU A 217 2.93 -5.43 16.58
N LEU A 218 1.74 -5.77 16.10
CA LEU A 218 1.39 -5.70 14.67
C LEU A 218 1.28 -4.26 14.15
N ARG A 219 1.11 -3.30 15.06
CA ARG A 219 1.12 -1.85 14.80
C ARG A 219 2.44 -1.17 15.16
N HIS A 220 3.44 -1.92 15.63
CA HIS A 220 4.77 -1.38 15.91
C HIS A 220 5.41 -0.82 14.63
N TRP A 221 5.66 0.49 14.60
CA TRP A 221 6.19 1.20 13.43
C TRP A 221 5.36 1.08 12.15
N ARG A 222 4.07 0.80 12.29
CA ARG A 222 3.14 0.80 11.15
C ARG A 222 2.56 2.20 10.95
N TYR A 223 2.99 2.87 9.89
CA TYR A 223 2.54 4.22 9.57
C TYR A 223 1.09 4.23 9.08
N TYR A 224 0.47 5.41 9.13
CA TYR A 224 -0.95 5.61 8.82
C TYR A 224 -1.36 4.98 7.47
N TYR A 225 -0.53 5.08 6.43
CA TYR A 225 -0.84 4.56 5.11
C TYR A 225 -0.24 3.17 4.81
N ASP A 226 0.36 2.50 5.80
CA ASP A 226 0.98 1.18 5.60
C ASP A 226 -0.10 0.09 5.58
N PRO A 227 -0.41 -0.49 4.40
CA PRO A 227 -1.32 -1.62 4.33
C PRO A 227 -0.65 -2.87 4.93
N PRO A 228 -1.41 -3.95 5.22
CA PRO A 228 -0.86 -5.17 5.81
C PRO A 228 0.33 -5.81 5.07
N GLU A 229 0.37 -5.64 3.75
CA GLU A 229 1.43 -6.10 2.84
C GLU A 229 2.77 -5.41 3.10
N PHE A 230 2.74 -4.18 3.62
CA PHE A 230 3.92 -3.36 3.83
C PHE A 230 4.35 -3.42 5.30
N GLN A 231 5.61 -3.81 5.53
CA GLN A 231 6.20 -3.92 6.86
C GLN A 231 7.46 -3.08 6.95
N THR A 232 7.34 -1.97 7.67
CA THR A 232 8.42 -1.01 7.89
C THR A 232 9.57 -1.61 8.68
N VAL A 233 10.80 -1.34 8.22
CA VAL A 233 12.05 -1.82 8.82
C VAL A 233 13.08 -0.72 9.00
N ILE A 234 12.96 0.40 8.28
CA ILE A 234 13.86 1.56 8.41
C ILE A 234 13.01 2.83 8.37
N ARG A 235 13.30 3.78 9.26
CA ARG A 235 12.79 5.16 9.13
C ARG A 235 13.90 6.14 8.83
N GLU A 236 13.53 7.21 8.17
CA GLU A 236 14.29 8.45 8.13
C GLU A 236 13.80 9.40 9.24
N ASN A 237 14.73 9.99 9.99
CA ASN A 237 14.45 10.98 11.02
C ASN A 237 14.15 12.37 10.40
N GLY A 238 13.16 12.43 9.52
CA GLY A 238 12.69 13.63 8.82
C GLY A 238 11.22 13.93 9.10
N LYS A 239 10.78 15.15 8.75
CA LYS A 239 9.39 15.60 8.96
C LYS A 239 8.37 14.96 8.00
N ASP A 240 8.84 14.47 6.85
CA ASP A 240 7.99 13.85 5.83
C ASP A 240 7.51 12.44 6.24
N GLY A 241 8.09 11.86 7.29
CA GLY A 241 7.85 10.47 7.66
C GLY A 241 8.30 9.50 6.57
N LEU A 242 9.44 9.77 5.93
CA LEU A 242 10.02 8.84 4.96
C LEU A 242 10.44 7.56 5.70
N HIS A 243 9.99 6.42 5.19
CA HIS A 243 10.34 5.12 5.75
C HIS A 243 10.36 4.06 4.65
N PHE A 244 11.03 2.96 4.94
CA PHE A 244 11.25 1.84 4.03
C PHE A 244 10.76 0.55 4.66
N GLY A 245 10.12 -0.27 3.84
CA GLY A 245 9.50 -1.51 4.27
C GLY A 245 9.51 -2.57 3.18
N TYR A 246 9.37 -3.82 3.62
CA TYR A 246 9.18 -4.95 2.72
C TYR A 246 7.72 -5.07 2.31
N TRP A 247 7.49 -5.31 1.02
CA TRP A 247 6.18 -5.60 0.48
C TRP A 247 6.00 -7.10 0.23
N ARG A 248 4.92 -7.68 0.75
CA ARG A 248 4.53 -9.08 0.52
C ARG A 248 3.14 -9.13 -0.12
N ASP A 249 3.04 -9.72 -1.31
CA ASP A 249 1.71 -10.00 -1.90
C ASP A 249 0.97 -11.11 -1.13
N ASP A 250 1.68 -11.92 -0.35
CA ASP A 250 1.16 -13.05 0.42
C ASP A 250 2.00 -13.21 1.69
N ALA A 251 1.36 -13.28 2.86
CA ALA A 251 2.04 -13.36 4.15
C ALA A 251 2.91 -14.61 4.32
N SER A 252 2.58 -15.70 3.61
CA SER A 252 3.33 -16.96 3.64
C SER A 252 4.56 -16.96 2.72
N LYS A 253 4.72 -15.92 1.89
CA LYS A 253 5.80 -15.81 0.91
C LYS A 253 6.81 -14.75 1.33
N LYS A 254 8.00 -14.84 0.72
CA LYS A 254 9.03 -13.82 0.87
C LYS A 254 8.57 -12.48 0.27
N PRO A 255 9.11 -11.35 0.78
CA PRO A 255 8.91 -10.06 0.13
C PRO A 255 9.25 -10.09 -1.36
N VAL A 256 8.47 -9.37 -2.16
CA VAL A 256 8.66 -9.26 -3.61
C VAL A 256 9.49 -8.02 -4.00
N PHE A 257 9.52 -7.02 -3.12
CA PHE A 257 10.41 -5.87 -3.17
C PHE A 257 10.47 -5.17 -1.81
N ALA A 258 11.44 -4.27 -1.66
CA ALA A 258 11.42 -3.20 -0.68
C ALA A 258 10.93 -1.90 -1.35
N ALA A 259 10.15 -1.13 -0.60
CA ALA A 259 9.51 0.09 -1.07
C ALA A 259 9.66 1.23 -0.06
N LYS A 260 9.39 2.46 -0.49
CA LYS A 260 9.39 3.67 0.35
C LYS A 260 8.04 4.38 0.34
N ASN A 261 7.69 5.00 1.45
CA ASN A 261 6.56 5.93 1.56
C ASN A 261 6.94 7.14 2.43
N LYS A 262 6.31 8.29 2.18
CA LYS A 262 6.35 9.48 3.01
C LYS A 262 5.01 9.66 3.71
N ALA A 263 4.89 9.16 4.94
CA ALA A 263 3.62 9.02 5.64
C ALA A 263 2.88 10.36 5.87
N ALA A 264 3.63 11.46 6.02
CA ALA A 264 3.05 12.79 6.21
C ALA A 264 2.56 13.44 4.90
N VAL A 265 2.89 12.85 3.74
CA VAL A 265 2.60 13.44 2.43
C VAL A 265 1.40 12.76 1.77
N ASN A 266 1.46 11.45 1.54
CA ASN A 266 0.40 10.72 0.84
C ASN A 266 0.51 9.20 1.06
N CYS A 267 -0.44 8.44 0.48
CA CYS A 267 -0.49 6.99 0.55
C CYS A 267 0.34 6.26 -0.52
N ILE A 268 1.18 6.97 -1.29
CA ILE A 268 1.91 6.36 -2.42
C ILE A 268 3.09 5.55 -1.87
N ILE A 269 3.07 4.25 -2.17
CA ILE A 269 4.14 3.31 -1.86
C ILE A 269 4.91 3.05 -3.15
N GLU A 270 6.16 3.46 -3.19
CA GLU A 270 7.04 3.38 -4.36
C GLU A 270 7.96 2.16 -4.24
N PRO A 271 7.79 1.11 -5.07
CA PRO A 271 8.76 0.01 -5.16
C PRO A 271 10.13 0.53 -5.61
N VAL A 272 11.19 0.18 -4.87
CA VAL A 272 12.53 0.72 -5.13
C VAL A 272 13.47 -0.36 -5.69
N ALA A 273 13.55 -1.51 -5.04
CA ALA A 273 14.40 -2.63 -5.44
C ALA A 273 13.89 -3.94 -4.85
N GLU A 274 14.39 -5.08 -5.32
CA GLU A 274 13.97 -6.42 -4.86
C GLU A 274 14.28 -6.68 -3.37
N ASN A 275 15.26 -5.97 -2.81
CA ASN A 275 15.76 -6.16 -1.45
C ASN A 275 16.16 -4.83 -0.79
N ILE A 276 16.50 -4.87 0.50
CA ILE A 276 16.80 -3.65 1.26
C ILE A 276 18.14 -3.02 0.87
N PHE A 277 19.12 -3.80 0.41
CA PHE A 277 20.42 -3.27 -0.03
C PHE A 277 20.29 -2.45 -1.32
N GLY A 278 19.53 -2.93 -2.31
CA GLY A 278 19.23 -2.14 -3.51
C GLY A 278 18.45 -0.87 -3.18
N THR A 279 17.52 -0.95 -2.22
CA THR A 279 16.77 0.23 -1.74
C THR A 279 17.68 1.27 -1.10
N LEU A 280 18.60 0.84 -0.23
CA LEU A 280 19.59 1.72 0.36
C LEU A 280 20.57 2.25 -0.70
N ASP A 281 20.98 1.46 -1.68
CA ASP A 281 21.84 1.92 -2.77
C ASP A 281 21.23 3.13 -3.49
N VAL A 282 19.94 3.04 -3.87
CA VAL A 282 19.19 4.16 -4.48
C VAL A 282 19.15 5.37 -3.56
N TYR A 283 18.83 5.16 -2.28
CA TYR A 283 18.74 6.24 -1.31
C TYR A 283 20.09 6.95 -1.13
N PHE A 284 21.19 6.22 -1.08
CA PHE A 284 22.53 6.79 -0.95
C PHE A 284 22.91 7.61 -2.19
N GLU A 285 22.56 7.13 -3.40
CA GLU A 285 22.75 7.91 -4.63
C GLU A 285 21.94 9.21 -4.65
N GLU A 286 20.70 9.18 -4.15
CA GLU A 286 19.86 10.38 -4.00
C GLU A 286 20.48 11.33 -2.96
N ARG A 287 20.90 10.81 -1.81
CA ARG A 287 21.52 11.60 -0.74
C ARG A 287 22.83 12.25 -1.17
N LEU A 288 23.68 11.57 -1.92
CA LEU A 288 24.94 12.12 -2.43
C LEU A 288 24.77 13.37 -3.31
N LYS A 289 23.58 13.56 -3.89
CA LYS A 289 23.24 14.76 -4.68
C LYS A 289 22.79 15.94 -3.83
N LEU A 290 22.37 15.69 -2.58
CA LEU A 290 21.75 16.68 -1.69
C LEU A 290 22.66 17.11 -0.54
N VAL A 291 23.59 16.25 -0.12
CA VAL A 291 24.47 16.51 1.04
C VAL A 291 25.52 17.58 0.78
N THR A 292 25.99 18.20 1.86
CA THR A 292 27.06 19.22 1.79
C THR A 292 28.41 18.61 1.37
N PRO A 293 29.36 19.41 0.86
CA PRO A 293 30.70 18.92 0.53
C PRO A 293 31.42 18.19 1.68
N PHE A 294 31.17 18.61 2.92
CA PHE A 294 31.76 18.01 4.12
C PHE A 294 31.19 16.62 4.45
N GLU A 295 29.90 16.40 4.20
CA GLU A 295 29.23 15.11 4.43
C GLU A 295 29.47 14.13 3.29
N LYS A 296 29.67 14.64 2.07
CA LYS A 296 29.78 13.86 0.83
C LYS A 296 30.81 12.73 0.94
N ILE A 297 31.97 12.98 1.56
CA ILE A 297 33.02 11.97 1.74
C ILE A 297 32.54 10.82 2.61
N ARG A 298 31.92 11.12 3.77
CA ARG A 298 31.42 10.09 4.70
C ARG A 298 30.31 9.27 4.06
N VAL A 299 29.36 9.92 3.39
CA VAL A 299 28.27 9.25 2.68
C VAL A 299 28.81 8.36 1.56
N ALA A 300 29.77 8.83 0.77
CA ALA A 300 30.37 8.05 -0.31
C ALA A 300 31.14 6.83 0.22
N GLN A 301 31.87 6.97 1.33
CA GLN A 301 32.55 5.84 1.98
C GLN A 301 31.55 4.80 2.48
N LEU A 302 30.47 5.23 3.13
CA LEU A 302 29.42 4.32 3.60
C LEU A 302 28.71 3.63 2.45
N HIS A 303 28.46 4.35 1.35
CA HIS A 303 27.89 3.80 0.11
C HIS A 303 28.77 2.70 -0.46
N GLN A 304 30.08 2.95 -0.54
CA GLN A 304 31.04 1.97 -1.05
C GLN A 304 31.10 0.74 -0.14
N ARG A 305 31.06 0.91 1.19
CA ARG A 305 30.99 -0.20 2.14
C ARG A 305 29.73 -1.06 1.92
N LEU A 306 28.58 -0.43 1.70
CA LEU A 306 27.32 -1.12 1.38
C LEU A 306 27.46 -1.97 0.11
N LYS A 307 28.00 -1.40 -0.98
CA LYS A 307 28.22 -2.10 -2.26
C LYS A 307 29.17 -3.29 -2.11
N THR A 308 30.29 -3.10 -1.41
CA THR A 308 31.26 -4.16 -1.16
C THR A 308 30.66 -5.30 -0.32
N PHE A 309 29.88 -4.97 0.71
CA PHE A 309 29.20 -5.97 1.55
C PHE A 309 28.12 -6.73 0.77
N ALA A 310 27.29 -6.03 0.00
CA ALA A 310 26.30 -6.68 -0.85
C ALA A 310 26.96 -7.64 -1.84
N SER A 311 28.08 -7.23 -2.46
CA SER A 311 28.85 -8.07 -3.38
C SER A 311 29.42 -9.32 -2.70
N SER A 312 29.96 -9.20 -1.47
CA SER A 312 30.50 -10.35 -0.74
C SER A 312 29.43 -11.36 -0.32
N LYS A 313 28.21 -10.89 -0.05
CA LYS A 313 27.02 -11.72 0.26
C LYS A 313 26.22 -12.13 -0.98
N LYS A 314 26.65 -11.75 -2.19
CA LYS A 314 25.97 -12.01 -3.48
C LYS A 314 24.53 -11.46 -3.53
N ILE A 315 24.31 -10.30 -2.93
CA ILE A 315 23.04 -9.58 -2.93
C ILE A 315 23.03 -8.61 -4.12
N THR A 316 21.99 -8.69 -4.95
CA THR A 316 21.81 -7.73 -6.06
C THR A 316 21.42 -6.34 -5.52
N ILE A 317 21.94 -5.28 -6.13
CA ILE A 317 21.57 -3.89 -5.81
C ILE A 317 20.86 -3.20 -6.99
N GLU A 318 20.42 -3.98 -7.98
CA GLU A 318 19.72 -3.46 -9.15
C GLU A 318 18.32 -2.93 -8.79
N LYS A 319 17.94 -1.80 -9.40
CA LYS A 319 16.65 -1.12 -9.16
C LYS A 319 15.46 -1.80 -9.84
N GLN A 320 15.70 -2.53 -10.92
CA GLN A 320 14.64 -3.20 -11.69
C GLN A 320 15.09 -4.60 -12.07
N THR A 321 14.84 -5.56 -11.19
CA THR A 321 15.20 -6.95 -11.42
C THR A 321 14.16 -7.67 -12.30
N ALA A 322 14.56 -8.79 -12.90
CA ALA A 322 13.63 -9.64 -13.65
C ALA A 322 12.46 -10.13 -12.78
N SER A 323 12.68 -10.35 -11.48
CA SER A 323 11.66 -10.73 -10.51
C SER A 323 10.60 -9.63 -10.35
N MET A 324 11.02 -8.38 -10.16
CA MET A 324 10.11 -7.23 -10.08
C MET A 324 9.30 -7.05 -11.37
N GLN A 325 9.93 -7.19 -12.53
CA GLN A 325 9.23 -7.13 -13.83
C GLN A 325 8.26 -8.29 -14.02
N ALA A 326 8.58 -9.49 -13.52
CA ALA A 326 7.70 -10.65 -13.57
C ALA A 326 6.48 -10.48 -12.66
N ARG A 327 6.67 -9.90 -11.47
CA ARG A 327 5.58 -9.52 -10.56
C ARG A 327 4.70 -8.45 -11.20
N GLU A 328 5.29 -7.43 -11.82
CA GLU A 328 4.52 -6.36 -12.47
C GLU A 328 3.56 -6.87 -13.56
N LYS A 329 3.94 -7.92 -14.29
CA LYS A 329 3.07 -8.59 -15.28
C LYS A 329 1.89 -9.36 -14.67
N GLN A 330 1.91 -9.58 -13.36
CA GLN A 330 0.87 -10.25 -12.57
C GLN A 330 0.01 -9.26 -11.77
N THR A 331 0.46 -8.02 -11.60
CA THR A 331 -0.32 -6.94 -10.98
C THR A 331 -1.65 -6.77 -11.73
N VAL A 332 -2.77 -6.85 -11.02
CA VAL A 332 -4.11 -6.71 -11.63
C VAL A 332 -4.61 -5.27 -11.62
N THR A 333 -4.25 -4.48 -10.61
CA THR A 333 -4.53 -3.04 -10.49
C THR A 333 -3.53 -2.40 -9.53
N ARG A 334 -3.39 -1.08 -9.59
CA ARG A 334 -2.42 -0.30 -8.81
C ARG A 334 -2.95 0.23 -7.49
N THR A 335 -4.27 0.34 -7.35
CA THR A 335 -4.98 0.98 -6.22
C THR A 335 -4.48 2.41 -5.96
N PHE A 336 -5.03 3.09 -4.95
CA PHE A 336 -4.58 4.43 -4.56
C PHE A 336 -3.13 4.46 -4.07
N HIS A 337 -2.62 3.39 -3.46
CA HIS A 337 -1.25 3.34 -2.94
C HIS A 337 -0.20 3.05 -4.04
N ARG A 338 -0.60 2.74 -5.26
CA ARG A 338 0.24 2.56 -6.47
C ARG A 338 1.24 1.39 -6.49
N ALA A 339 1.52 0.75 -5.37
CA ALA A 339 2.32 -0.48 -5.30
C ALA A 339 1.68 -1.66 -6.06
N GLY A 340 0.35 -1.62 -6.22
CA GLY A 340 -0.45 -2.62 -6.91
C GLY A 340 -0.62 -3.93 -6.17
N ILE A 341 -1.66 -4.67 -6.56
CA ILE A 341 -2.07 -5.92 -5.92
C ILE A 341 -1.95 -7.09 -6.88
N VAL A 342 -1.59 -8.25 -6.34
CA VAL A 342 -1.50 -9.52 -7.05
C VAL A 342 -2.46 -10.51 -6.39
N VAL A 343 -3.34 -11.10 -7.20
CA VAL A 343 -4.28 -12.16 -6.81
C VAL A 343 -4.21 -13.30 -7.82
N PRO A 344 -4.67 -14.52 -7.46
CA PRO A 344 -4.86 -15.57 -8.44
C PRO A 344 -5.77 -15.09 -9.59
N TYR A 345 -5.20 -14.93 -10.79
CA TYR A 345 -5.91 -14.42 -11.95
C TYR A 345 -5.69 -15.29 -13.17
N ASN A 346 -6.77 -15.87 -13.70
CA ASN A 346 -6.72 -16.67 -14.90
C ASN A 346 -6.99 -15.78 -16.13
N LYS A 347 -5.93 -15.46 -16.87
CA LYS A 347 -6.01 -14.62 -18.09
C LYS A 347 -6.89 -15.22 -19.20
N LYS A 348 -7.12 -16.54 -19.24
CA LYS A 348 -7.98 -17.14 -20.27
C LYS A 348 -9.46 -16.97 -19.93
N THR A 349 -9.83 -17.24 -18.69
CA THR A 349 -11.24 -17.14 -18.25
C THR A 349 -11.61 -15.74 -17.76
N GLN A 350 -10.62 -14.87 -17.54
CA GLN A 350 -10.77 -13.56 -16.91
C GLN A 350 -11.49 -13.70 -15.55
N LEU A 351 -10.99 -14.64 -14.73
CA LEU A 351 -11.51 -14.96 -13.40
C LEU A 351 -10.44 -14.65 -12.35
N GLY A 352 -10.84 -14.02 -11.26
CA GLY A 352 -10.00 -13.59 -10.14
C GLY A 352 -9.99 -12.07 -9.94
N TYR A 353 -10.30 -11.30 -10.98
CA TYR A 353 -10.32 -9.85 -10.96
C TYR A 353 -11.19 -9.26 -12.09
N ARG A 354 -11.90 -8.18 -11.77
CA ARG A 354 -12.49 -7.25 -12.72
C ARG A 354 -12.42 -5.82 -12.17
N ASP A 355 -12.45 -4.82 -13.04
CA ASP A 355 -12.41 -3.41 -12.63
C ASP A 355 -13.61 -3.02 -11.75
N LEU A 356 -13.40 -2.04 -10.88
CA LEU A 356 -14.48 -1.39 -10.14
C LEU A 356 -15.49 -0.72 -11.08
N ALA A 357 -16.72 -0.55 -10.59
CA ALA A 357 -17.79 0.12 -11.32
C ALA A 357 -17.54 1.64 -11.52
N VAL A 358 -16.50 2.18 -10.90
CA VAL A 358 -16.07 3.57 -10.93
C VAL A 358 -14.55 3.61 -11.13
N THR A 359 -14.07 4.69 -11.73
CA THR A 359 -12.62 4.95 -11.85
C THR A 359 -12.03 5.50 -10.55
N ASP A 360 -10.71 5.43 -10.39
CA ASP A 360 -9.99 6.01 -9.24
C ASP A 360 -10.35 7.48 -9.01
N SER A 361 -10.41 8.28 -10.08
CA SER A 361 -10.74 9.70 -9.99
C SER A 361 -12.16 9.94 -9.49
N GLU A 362 -13.12 9.12 -9.95
CA GLU A 362 -14.51 9.19 -9.50
C GLU A 362 -14.65 8.77 -8.03
N LEU A 363 -13.96 7.70 -7.63
CA LEU A 363 -13.96 7.24 -6.24
C LEU A 363 -13.30 8.27 -5.31
N GLN A 364 -12.14 8.83 -5.68
CA GLN A 364 -11.49 9.90 -4.91
C GLN A 364 -12.40 11.14 -4.77
N LYS A 365 -13.09 11.54 -5.84
CA LYS A 365 -14.05 12.66 -5.79
C LYS A 365 -15.22 12.32 -4.86
N LEU A 366 -15.75 11.11 -4.94
CA LEU A 366 -16.85 10.65 -4.09
C LEU A 366 -16.44 10.67 -2.60
N LEU A 367 -15.27 10.14 -2.27
CA LEU A 367 -14.76 10.11 -0.88
C LEU A 367 -14.48 11.50 -0.34
N LYS A 368 -13.89 12.40 -1.14
CA LYS A 368 -13.72 13.81 -0.76
C LYS A 368 -15.06 14.51 -0.52
N GLN A 369 -16.08 14.21 -1.32
CA GLN A 369 -17.41 14.77 -1.11
C GLN A 369 -18.06 14.24 0.18
N ILE A 370 -17.85 12.97 0.51
CA ILE A 370 -18.34 12.37 1.77
C ILE A 370 -17.66 13.01 2.97
N GLU A 371 -16.33 13.16 2.94
CA GLU A 371 -15.55 13.76 4.04
C GLU A 371 -15.96 15.22 4.32
N ASN A 372 -16.29 15.98 3.27
CA ASN A 372 -16.66 17.39 3.39
C ASN A 372 -18.17 17.64 3.50
N ALA A 373 -19.02 16.62 3.50
CA ALA A 373 -20.47 16.82 3.53
C ALA A 373 -20.93 17.15 4.97
N PRO A 374 -21.45 18.36 5.24
CA PRO A 374 -22.13 18.63 6.49
C PRO A 374 -23.41 17.80 6.54
N THR A 375 -23.68 17.21 7.70
CA THR A 375 -24.70 16.20 7.96
C THR A 375 -26.05 16.56 7.31
N SER A 376 -26.40 15.93 6.18
CA SER A 376 -27.51 16.39 5.31
C SER A 376 -28.08 15.30 4.39
N ARG A 377 -29.16 15.62 3.67
CA ARG A 377 -29.71 14.75 2.60
C ARG A 377 -28.70 14.45 1.48
N ALA A 378 -27.73 15.35 1.26
CA ALA A 378 -26.65 15.14 0.28
C ALA A 378 -25.70 14.03 0.73
N GLU A 379 -25.36 13.97 2.02
CA GLU A 379 -24.55 12.90 2.64
C GLU A 379 -25.18 11.52 2.41
N LYS A 380 -26.50 11.38 2.63
CA LYS A 380 -27.22 10.12 2.38
C LYS A 380 -27.12 9.68 0.93
N THR A 381 -27.18 10.63 -0.01
CA THR A 381 -27.11 10.35 -1.45
C THR A 381 -25.70 9.91 -1.85
N LEU A 382 -24.66 10.58 -1.35
CA LEU A 382 -23.26 10.23 -1.59
C LEU A 382 -22.92 8.87 -0.97
N THR A 383 -23.35 8.62 0.26
CA THR A 383 -23.20 7.33 0.93
C THR A 383 -23.88 6.23 0.13
N SER A 384 -25.11 6.46 -0.38
CA SER A 384 -25.80 5.48 -1.23
C SER A 384 -25.03 5.14 -2.52
N LYS A 385 -24.31 6.11 -3.11
CA LYS A 385 -23.43 5.83 -4.26
C LYS A 385 -22.26 4.94 -3.87
N LEU A 386 -21.64 5.20 -2.72
CA LEU A 386 -20.56 4.35 -2.21
C LEU A 386 -21.06 2.94 -1.88
N GLU A 387 -22.23 2.80 -1.26
CA GLU A 387 -22.85 1.49 -1.00
C GLU A 387 -23.09 0.71 -2.29
N GLU A 388 -23.47 1.37 -3.38
CA GLU A 388 -23.63 0.70 -4.67
C GLU A 388 -22.30 0.18 -5.22
N VAL A 389 -21.21 0.95 -5.10
CA VAL A 389 -19.86 0.48 -5.47
C VAL A 389 -19.45 -0.73 -4.61
N ILE A 390 -19.69 -0.67 -3.30
CA ILE A 390 -19.44 -1.77 -2.37
C ILE A 390 -20.26 -3.00 -2.75
N ARG A 391 -21.57 -2.84 -2.97
CA ARG A 391 -22.47 -3.92 -3.35
C ARG A 391 -21.96 -4.62 -4.62
N LEU A 392 -21.54 -3.86 -5.63
CA LEU A 392 -20.98 -4.42 -6.87
C LEU A 392 -19.65 -5.14 -6.61
N ALA A 393 -18.74 -4.60 -5.80
CA ALA A 393 -17.49 -5.28 -5.46
C ALA A 393 -17.72 -6.60 -4.69
N THR A 394 -18.69 -6.64 -3.77
CA THR A 394 -19.07 -7.88 -3.06
C THR A 394 -19.65 -8.93 -4.02
N ILE A 395 -20.42 -8.51 -5.03
CA ILE A 395 -20.91 -9.41 -6.07
C ILE A 395 -19.76 -10.00 -6.88
N ALA A 396 -18.75 -9.19 -7.21
CA ALA A 396 -17.54 -9.69 -7.84
C ALA A 396 -16.91 -10.81 -6.99
N ALA A 397 -16.84 -10.62 -5.68
CA ALA A 397 -16.31 -11.60 -4.75
C ALA A 397 -17.14 -12.91 -4.73
N ASP A 398 -18.48 -12.83 -4.70
CA ASP A 398 -19.36 -14.00 -4.84
C ASP A 398 -19.11 -14.78 -6.14
N GLU A 399 -18.71 -14.06 -7.19
CA GLU A 399 -18.38 -14.60 -8.51
C GLU A 399 -16.87 -14.92 -8.67
N CYS A 400 -16.14 -15.04 -7.55
CA CYS A 400 -14.72 -15.40 -7.46
C CYS A 400 -13.73 -14.36 -8.01
N ASP A 401 -14.14 -13.12 -8.23
CA ASP A 401 -13.26 -11.99 -8.55
C ASP A 401 -12.78 -11.27 -7.29
N PHE A 402 -12.04 -12.00 -6.45
CA PHE A 402 -11.59 -11.52 -5.13
C PHE A 402 -10.69 -10.29 -5.20
N GLY A 403 -9.98 -10.07 -6.31
CA GLY A 403 -9.14 -8.88 -6.47
C GLY A 403 -9.94 -7.57 -6.50
N THR A 404 -11.20 -7.60 -6.93
CA THR A 404 -12.04 -6.39 -7.02
C THR A 404 -12.41 -5.86 -5.64
N ILE A 405 -12.77 -6.76 -4.73
CA ILE A 405 -13.06 -6.37 -3.34
C ILE A 405 -11.79 -6.00 -2.57
N LEU A 406 -10.66 -6.65 -2.89
CA LEU A 406 -9.35 -6.28 -2.36
C LEU A 406 -8.96 -4.85 -2.78
N GLU A 407 -9.12 -4.52 -4.08
CA GLU A 407 -8.88 -3.18 -4.63
C GLU A 407 -9.70 -2.12 -3.89
N LEU A 408 -11.03 -2.28 -3.83
CA LEU A 408 -11.88 -1.30 -3.16
C LEU A 408 -11.50 -1.14 -1.68
N GLY A 409 -11.22 -2.25 -0.99
CA GLY A 409 -10.77 -2.23 0.40
C GLY A 409 -9.49 -1.41 0.58
N HIS A 410 -8.49 -1.59 -0.29
CA HIS A 410 -7.25 -0.81 -0.27
C HIS A 410 -7.49 0.65 -0.62
N ASP A 411 -8.33 0.97 -1.61
CA ASP A 411 -8.63 2.35 -1.99
C ASP A 411 -9.30 3.11 -0.84
N LEU A 412 -10.26 2.47 -0.15
CA LEU A 412 -10.88 3.06 1.04
C LEU A 412 -9.86 3.23 2.17
N PHE A 413 -9.01 2.24 2.44
CA PHE A 413 -7.96 2.33 3.45
C PHE A 413 -6.96 3.45 3.16
N SER A 414 -6.47 3.53 1.92
CA SER A 414 -5.48 4.49 1.44
C SER A 414 -6.04 5.89 1.23
N SER A 415 -7.37 6.06 1.21
CA SER A 415 -8.01 7.38 1.17
C SER A 415 -7.75 8.21 2.42
N GLY A 416 -7.54 7.55 3.57
CA GLY A 416 -7.38 8.22 4.87
C GLY A 416 -8.66 8.87 5.43
N VAL A 417 -9.82 8.62 4.80
CA VAL A 417 -11.11 9.13 5.26
C VAL A 417 -11.64 8.24 6.38
N THR A 418 -11.81 8.80 7.58
CA THR A 418 -12.21 8.06 8.79
C THR A 418 -13.59 7.43 8.67
N PHE A 419 -14.54 8.10 8.00
CA PHE A 419 -15.92 7.62 7.82
C PHE A 419 -16.01 6.27 7.11
N VAL A 420 -15.03 5.91 6.27
CA VAL A 420 -15.02 4.67 5.51
C VAL A 420 -14.09 3.60 6.09
N GLU A 421 -13.45 3.84 7.23
CA GLU A 421 -12.50 2.88 7.82
C GLU A 421 -13.17 1.56 8.21
N SER A 422 -14.39 1.60 8.76
CA SER A 422 -15.16 0.38 9.07
C SER A 422 -15.51 -0.41 7.80
N LYS A 423 -15.77 0.29 6.69
CA LYS A 423 -16.02 -0.33 5.38
C LYS A 423 -14.74 -0.94 4.82
N ALA A 424 -13.62 -0.23 4.89
CA ALA A 424 -12.31 -0.74 4.50
C ALA A 424 -11.96 -2.02 5.29
N LEU A 425 -12.17 -2.02 6.61
CA LEU A 425 -11.99 -3.21 7.45
C LEU A 425 -12.83 -4.37 6.93
N ASN A 426 -14.14 -4.18 6.74
CA ASN A 426 -15.04 -5.26 6.31
C ASN A 426 -14.65 -5.83 4.93
N LEU A 427 -14.35 -4.97 3.96
CA LEU A 427 -13.99 -5.38 2.59
C LEU A 427 -12.66 -6.13 2.57
N LEU A 428 -11.63 -5.59 3.21
CA LEU A 428 -10.31 -6.23 3.27
C LEU A 428 -10.36 -7.52 4.11
N SER A 429 -11.15 -7.57 5.18
CA SER A 429 -11.38 -8.80 5.96
C SER A 429 -11.97 -9.90 5.09
N LEU A 430 -13.00 -9.57 4.30
CA LEU A 430 -13.60 -10.51 3.35
C LEU A 430 -12.58 -10.93 2.28
N ALA A 431 -11.86 -9.97 1.70
CA ALA A 431 -10.86 -10.23 0.67
C ALA A 431 -9.73 -11.15 1.15
N TYR A 432 -9.13 -10.86 2.31
CA TYR A 432 -8.06 -11.66 2.88
C TYR A 432 -8.52 -13.05 3.28
N ASN A 433 -9.74 -13.21 3.78
CA ASN A 433 -10.29 -14.54 4.06
C ASN A 433 -10.49 -15.36 2.79
N LEU A 434 -11.08 -14.77 1.74
CA LEU A 434 -11.27 -15.43 0.43
C LEU A 434 -9.94 -15.79 -0.25
N LEU A 435 -8.92 -14.95 -0.08
CA LEU A 435 -7.57 -15.16 -0.60
C LEU A 435 -6.69 -16.01 0.33
N GLN A 436 -7.21 -16.47 1.47
CA GLN A 436 -6.49 -17.26 2.49
C GLN A 436 -5.23 -16.58 3.03
N ARG A 437 -5.34 -15.30 3.39
CA ARG A 437 -4.27 -14.46 3.95
C ARG A 437 -4.59 -14.00 5.38
N PRO A 438 -4.80 -14.90 6.35
CA PRO A 438 -5.31 -14.56 7.68
C PRO A 438 -4.37 -13.61 8.46
N GLN A 439 -3.05 -13.67 8.25
CA GLN A 439 -2.10 -12.78 8.91
C GLN A 439 -2.33 -11.31 8.53
N PHE A 440 -2.66 -11.03 7.27
CA PHE A 440 -2.96 -9.67 6.82
C PHE A 440 -4.26 -9.14 7.43
N PHE A 441 -5.25 -10.02 7.64
CA PHE A 441 -6.46 -9.66 8.36
C PHE A 441 -6.17 -9.28 9.83
N GLU A 442 -5.38 -10.07 10.56
CA GLU A 442 -5.00 -9.74 11.95
C GLU A 442 -4.21 -8.43 12.04
N ILE A 443 -3.27 -8.22 11.12
CA ILE A 443 -2.51 -6.96 11.01
C ILE A 443 -3.45 -5.78 10.75
N LEU A 444 -4.37 -5.90 9.80
CA LEU A 444 -5.32 -4.84 9.47
C LEU A 444 -6.21 -4.49 10.67
N LYS A 445 -6.73 -5.51 11.34
CA LYS A 445 -7.60 -5.36 12.50
C LYS A 445 -6.88 -4.62 13.62
N SER A 446 -5.65 -5.04 13.94
CA SER A 446 -4.83 -4.33 14.92
C SER A 446 -4.50 -2.90 14.50
N HIS A 447 -4.26 -2.67 13.20
CA HIS A 447 -3.91 -1.35 12.69
C HIS A 447 -5.10 -0.38 12.82
N LEU A 448 -6.29 -0.77 12.36
CA LEU A 448 -7.49 0.08 12.40
C LEU A 448 -8.06 0.28 13.81
N LYS A 449 -7.69 -0.57 14.77
CA LYS A 449 -8.02 -0.40 16.19
C LYS A 449 -7.35 0.82 16.82
N ASP A 450 -6.13 1.16 16.40
CA ASP A 450 -5.33 2.29 16.91
C ASP A 450 -4.46 2.87 15.78
N ARG A 451 -5.12 3.46 14.78
CA ARG A 451 -4.48 4.00 13.57
C ARG A 451 -4.10 5.46 13.77
N ARG A 452 -2.81 5.75 14.00
CA ARG A 452 -2.32 7.07 14.39
C ARG A 452 -1.58 7.80 13.26
N LYS A 453 -1.79 9.11 13.11
CA LYS A 453 -1.03 10.01 12.21
C LYS A 453 0.25 10.55 12.89
N SER A 454 0.95 9.70 13.63
CA SER A 454 2.22 10.03 14.31
C SER A 454 3.42 9.60 13.46
N LEU A 455 4.59 10.20 13.71
CA LEU A 455 5.87 9.74 13.16
C LEU A 455 6.69 8.90 14.17
N ASP A 456 6.32 8.96 15.44
CA ASP A 456 6.79 8.05 16.47
C ASP A 456 5.71 7.03 16.78
N LEU A 457 5.95 5.80 16.35
CA LEU A 457 4.99 4.70 16.33
C LEU A 457 5.57 3.46 17.01
N SER A 458 6.60 3.63 17.85
CA SER A 458 6.99 2.57 18.76
C SER A 458 5.83 2.26 19.72
N VAL A 459 5.49 0.98 19.85
CA VAL A 459 4.53 0.48 20.85
C VAL A 459 5.24 -0.22 22.00
N VAL A 460 6.52 -0.53 21.80
CA VAL A 460 7.38 -1.11 22.83
C VAL A 460 8.00 0.03 23.61
N ARG A 461 7.76 0.04 24.92
CA ARG A 461 8.36 0.99 25.84
C ARG A 461 9.59 0.35 26.46
N PHE A 462 10.74 0.89 26.12
CA PHE A 462 12.01 0.55 26.75
C PHE A 462 12.14 1.40 28.03
N GLY A 463 12.54 0.74 29.12
CA GLY A 463 12.63 1.35 30.46
C GLY A 463 13.93 2.09 30.71
#